data_AF-A0A934BJD7-F1
#
_entry.id   AF-A0A934BJD7-F1
#
_cell.length_a   1.000
_cell.length_b   1.000
_cell.length_c   1.000
_cell.angle_alpha   90.00
_cell.angle_beta   90.00
_cell.angle_gamma   90.00
#
_symmetry.space_group_name_H-M   'P 1'
#
loop_
_entity.id
_entity.type
_entity.pdbx_description
1 polymer ?
#
loop_
_entity_poly.entity_id
_entity_poly.type
_entity_poly.pdbx_seq_one_letter_code
_entity_poly.pdbx_strand_id
1 'polypeptide(L)'
;MKIACLIVAAAMVLATGCATSRVARKPLTQEEVIQLAKAQTPDSEIVQRIKASGTVYRLSAVEILRLHDCGVSSNVIDFMLQDYVEAVRWQERERWGPAWYYYGPYCYWHWPHRHCW
;
A
#
# COMPACT_ATOMS: atom_id res chain seq x y z
N MET A 1 -15.13 21.81 47.70
CA MET A 1 -15.57 22.35 46.39
C MET A 1 -14.41 22.53 45.39
N LYS A 2 -13.25 23.10 45.78
CA LYS A 2 -12.08 23.28 44.89
C LYS A 2 -11.44 21.98 44.38
N ILE A 3 -11.42 20.94 45.22
CA ILE A 3 -10.80 19.64 44.91
C ILE A 3 -11.62 18.85 43.86
N ALA A 4 -12.95 18.95 43.89
CA ALA A 4 -13.82 18.30 42.91
C ALA A 4 -13.63 18.88 41.50
N CYS A 5 -13.41 20.19 41.37
CA CYS A 5 -13.12 20.82 40.08
C CYS A 5 -11.77 20.36 39.50
N LEU A 6 -10.76 20.12 40.34
CA LEU A 6 -9.44 19.66 39.87
C LEU A 6 -9.49 18.22 39.32
N ILE A 7 -10.32 17.35 39.91
CA ILE A 7 -10.49 15.97 39.45
C ILE A 7 -11.24 15.92 38.12
N VAL A 8 -12.25 16.77 37.94
CA VAL A 8 -13.01 16.89 36.68
C VAL A 8 -12.13 17.44 35.55
N ALA A 9 -11.28 18.42 35.86
CA ALA A 9 -10.32 18.96 34.88
C ALA A 9 -9.27 17.92 34.45
N ALA A 10 -8.77 17.11 35.38
CA ALA A 10 -7.83 16.03 35.06
C ALA A 10 -8.46 14.91 34.21
N ALA A 11 -9.75 14.61 34.43
CA ALA A 11 -10.48 13.60 33.65
C ALA A 11 -10.73 14.03 32.19
N MET A 12 -10.91 15.34 31.92
CA MET A 12 -11.08 15.84 30.55
C MET A 12 -9.81 15.74 29.70
N VAL A 13 -8.63 15.89 30.31
CA VAL A 13 -7.33 15.80 29.60
C VAL A 13 -6.99 14.34 29.21
N LEU A 14 -7.51 13.35 29.94
CA LEU A 14 -7.31 11.93 29.62
C LEU A 14 -8.24 11.42 28.50
N ALA A 15 -9.30 12.15 28.15
CA ALA A 15 -10.24 11.77 27.10
C ALA A 15 -9.83 12.24 25.69
N THR A 16 -8.83 13.11 25.56
CA THR A 16 -8.28 13.52 24.26
C THR A 16 -7.24 12.53 23.76
N GLY A 17 -7.66 11.29 23.51
CA GLY A 17 -6.80 10.21 23.01
C GLY A 17 -7.33 9.60 21.71
N CYS A 18 -6.52 9.72 20.64
CA CYS A 18 -6.54 8.91 19.42
C CYS A 18 -7.65 9.12 18.39
N ALA A 19 -7.83 10.35 17.90
CA ALA A 19 -8.17 10.53 16.48
C ALA A 19 -6.86 10.62 15.67
N THR A 20 -6.14 9.50 15.51
CA THR A 20 -5.13 9.41 14.44
C THR A 20 -5.90 9.41 13.13
N SER A 21 -5.99 10.57 12.50
CA SER A 21 -6.51 10.67 11.13
C SER A 21 -5.57 9.85 10.25
N ARG A 22 -6.10 8.77 9.66
CA ARG A 22 -5.38 8.04 8.63
C ARG A 22 -5.20 9.02 7.47
N VAL A 23 -3.99 9.53 7.27
CA VAL A 23 -3.67 10.30 6.08
C VAL A 23 -3.91 9.38 4.89
N ALA A 24 -4.97 9.65 4.13
CA ALA A 24 -5.22 8.95 2.89
C ALA A 24 -4.04 9.23 1.97
N ARG A 25 -3.28 8.19 1.62
CA ARG A 25 -2.18 8.31 0.66
C ARG A 25 -2.80 8.72 -0.67
N LYS A 26 -2.37 9.87 -1.22
CA LYS A 26 -2.78 10.27 -2.56
C LYS A 26 -2.09 9.31 -3.54
N PRO A 27 -2.85 8.61 -4.40
CA PRO A 27 -2.23 7.79 -5.44
C PRO A 27 -1.47 8.70 -6.41
N LEU A 28 -0.26 8.30 -6.75
CA LEU A 28 0.55 8.99 -7.75
C LEU A 28 0.15 8.45 -9.13
N THR A 29 -0.19 9.30 -10.09
CA THR A 29 -0.55 8.83 -11.43
C THR A 29 0.67 8.67 -12.33
N GLN A 30 0.52 7.90 -13.42
CA GLN A 30 1.58 7.75 -14.41
C GLN A 30 1.97 9.10 -15.04
N GLU A 31 0.98 9.96 -15.29
CA GLU A 31 1.19 11.31 -15.79
C GLU A 31 2.00 12.15 -14.80
N GLU A 32 1.72 12.05 -13.49
CA GLU A 32 2.49 12.74 -12.47
C GLU A 32 3.94 12.27 -12.44
N VAL A 33 4.20 10.98 -12.60
CA VAL A 33 5.59 10.44 -12.73
C VAL A 33 6.29 11.03 -13.96
N ILE A 34 5.59 11.13 -15.09
CA ILE A 34 6.13 11.76 -16.30
C ILE A 34 6.46 13.23 -16.06
N GLN A 35 5.60 13.97 -15.35
CA GLN A 35 5.87 15.37 -15.02
C GLN A 35 7.10 15.53 -14.12
N LEU A 36 7.28 14.65 -13.14
CA LEU A 36 8.46 14.66 -12.27
C LEU A 36 9.75 14.38 -13.05
N ALA A 37 9.72 13.41 -13.96
CA ALA A 37 10.85 13.11 -14.83
C ALA A 37 11.19 14.30 -15.76
N LYS A 38 10.17 14.93 -16.37
CA LYS A 38 10.35 16.14 -17.19
C LYS A 38 10.88 17.32 -16.39
N ALA A 39 10.53 17.42 -15.12
CA ALA A 39 11.07 18.41 -14.18
C ALA A 39 12.51 18.08 -13.72
N GLN A 40 13.16 17.06 -14.30
CA GLN A 40 14.51 16.61 -13.94
C GLN A 40 14.64 16.26 -12.45
N THR A 41 13.55 15.78 -11.85
CA THR A 41 13.57 15.32 -10.46
C THR A 41 14.48 14.09 -10.38
N PRO A 42 15.36 13.98 -9.36
CA PRO A 42 16.25 12.82 -9.24
C PRO A 42 15.48 11.50 -9.14
N ASP A 43 15.98 10.45 -9.78
CA ASP A 43 15.39 9.10 -9.76
C ASP A 43 15.04 8.63 -8.34
N SER A 44 15.95 8.86 -7.38
CA SER A 44 15.78 8.47 -5.98
C SER A 44 14.57 9.15 -5.32
N GLU A 45 14.32 10.41 -5.65
CA GLU A 45 13.19 11.18 -5.14
C GLU A 45 11.88 10.71 -5.79
N ILE A 46 11.88 10.43 -7.10
CA ILE A 46 10.71 9.88 -7.79
C ILE A 46 10.34 8.52 -7.18
N VAL A 47 11.32 7.63 -7.00
CA VAL A 47 11.12 6.32 -6.34
C VAL A 47 10.58 6.49 -4.92
N GLN A 48 11.11 7.44 -4.14
CA GLN A 48 10.62 7.70 -2.79
C GLN A 48 9.17 8.18 -2.78
N ARG A 49 8.78 9.06 -3.72
CA ARG A 49 7.40 9.52 -3.87
C ARG A 49 6.46 8.38 -4.27
N ILE A 50 6.90 7.49 -5.18
CA ILE A 50 6.12 6.29 -5.54
C ILE A 50 5.89 5.42 -4.28
N LYS A 51 6.95 5.10 -3.53
CA LYS A 51 6.85 4.34 -2.27
C LYS A 51 5.91 4.99 -1.25
N ALA A 52 6.02 6.31 -1.09
CA ALA A 52 5.18 7.06 -0.16
C ALA A 52 3.70 7.05 -0.55
N SER A 53 3.40 7.07 -1.85
CA SER A 53 2.04 6.94 -2.37
C SER A 53 1.46 5.54 -2.15
N GLY A 54 2.30 4.50 -2.15
CA GLY A 54 1.87 3.09 -2.11
C GLY A 54 1.11 2.66 -3.36
N THR A 55 1.30 3.38 -4.48
CA THR A 55 0.64 3.08 -5.75
C THR A 55 1.43 2.00 -6.49
N VAL A 56 0.76 0.91 -6.84
CA VAL A 56 1.33 -0.18 -7.64
C VAL A 56 0.79 -0.06 -9.07
N TYR A 57 1.67 -0.04 -10.07
CA TYR A 57 1.30 0.16 -11.47
C TYR A 57 1.31 -1.16 -12.25
N ARG A 58 0.23 -1.46 -12.97
CA ARG A 58 0.21 -2.55 -13.94
C ARG A 58 0.56 -1.98 -15.32
N LEU A 59 1.82 -2.02 -15.68
CA LEU A 59 2.31 -1.48 -16.94
C LEU A 59 2.29 -2.53 -18.06
N SER A 60 1.76 -2.15 -19.22
CA SER A 60 1.91 -2.87 -20.49
C SER A 60 3.22 -2.50 -21.20
N ALA A 61 3.62 -3.29 -22.20
CA ALA A 61 4.81 -2.99 -23.01
C ALA A 61 4.74 -1.61 -23.69
N VAL A 62 3.56 -1.20 -24.16
CA VAL A 62 3.35 0.11 -24.80
C VAL A 62 3.51 1.24 -23.79
N GLU A 63 3.05 1.07 -22.55
CA GLU A 63 3.19 2.07 -21.49
C GLU A 63 4.63 2.22 -21.00
N ILE A 64 5.38 1.12 -20.96
CA ILE A 64 6.82 1.12 -20.64
C ILE A 64 7.58 1.97 -21.68
N LEU A 65 7.35 1.72 -22.97
CA LEU A 65 7.95 2.50 -24.05
C LEU A 65 7.56 3.97 -23.96
N ARG A 66 6.27 4.26 -23.72
CA ARG A 66 5.79 5.64 -23.55
C ARG A 66 6.47 6.35 -22.38
N LEU A 67 6.68 5.68 -21.25
CA LEU A 67 7.38 6.24 -20.09
C LEU A 67 8.83 6.59 -20.44
N HIS A 68 9.52 5.65 -21.08
CA HIS A 68 10.89 5.84 -21.53
C HIS A 68 11.00 7.02 -22.52
N ASP A 69 10.14 7.06 -23.54
CA ASP A 69 10.10 8.12 -24.55
C ASP A 69 9.74 9.49 -23.96
N CYS A 70 8.98 9.51 -22.85
CA CYS A 70 8.67 10.73 -22.10
C CYS A 70 9.82 11.21 -21.19
N GLY A 71 10.96 10.51 -21.17
CA GLY A 71 12.14 10.89 -20.40
C GLY A 71 12.18 10.31 -18.98
N VAL A 72 11.34 9.33 -18.66
CA VAL A 72 11.44 8.59 -17.39
C VAL A 72 12.64 7.64 -17.50
N SER A 73 13.54 7.69 -16.52
CA SER A 73 14.74 6.85 -16.51
C SER A 73 14.40 5.37 -16.35
N SER A 74 15.22 4.50 -16.94
CA SER A 74 15.06 3.04 -16.80
C SER A 74 15.06 2.60 -15.34
N ASN A 75 15.84 3.25 -14.46
CA ASN A 75 15.85 2.94 -13.02
C ASN A 75 14.47 3.09 -12.37
N VAL A 76 13.73 4.15 -12.71
CA VAL A 76 12.39 4.39 -12.18
C VAL A 76 11.40 3.38 -12.76
N ILE A 77 11.51 3.10 -14.06
CA ILE A 77 10.65 2.11 -14.75
C ILE A 77 10.86 0.72 -14.15
N ASP A 78 12.11 0.30 -13.99
CA ASP A 78 12.49 -0.99 -13.39
C ASP A 78 11.96 -1.11 -11.97
N PHE A 79 12.04 -0.03 -11.18
CA PHE A 79 11.45 0.02 -9.85
C PHE A 79 9.93 -0.18 -9.89
N MET A 80 9.21 0.50 -10.78
CA MET A 80 7.75 0.35 -10.93
C MET A 80 7.36 -1.09 -11.30
N LEU A 81 8.14 -1.74 -12.17
CA LEU A 81 7.92 -3.13 -12.57
C LEU A 81 8.21 -4.11 -11.44
N GLN A 82 9.31 -3.90 -10.71
CA GLN A 82 9.64 -4.74 -9.57
C GLN A 82 8.58 -4.65 -8.47
N ASP A 83 8.11 -3.44 -8.16
CA ASP A 83 7.06 -3.21 -7.16
C ASP A 83 5.76 -3.93 -7.54
N TYR A 84 5.39 -3.94 -8.83
CA TYR A 84 4.26 -4.74 -9.33
C TYR A 84 4.46 -6.24 -9.13
N VAL A 85 5.64 -6.77 -9.48
CA VAL A 85 5.95 -8.20 -9.31
C VAL A 85 5.89 -8.58 -7.83
N GLU A 86 6.41 -7.75 -6.93
CA GLU A 86 6.34 -7.98 -5.50
C GLU A 86 4.88 -7.96 -5.01
N ALA A 87 4.07 -6.98 -5.43
CA ALA A 87 2.66 -6.90 -5.08
C ALA A 87 1.88 -8.14 -5.54
N VAL A 88 2.13 -8.63 -6.76
CA VAL A 88 1.51 -9.88 -7.26
C VAL A 88 1.95 -11.08 -6.44
N ARG A 89 3.24 -11.21 -6.11
CA ARG A 89 3.75 -12.30 -5.26
C ARG A 89 3.12 -12.30 -3.87
N TRP A 90 2.92 -11.13 -3.27
CA TRP A 90 2.21 -10.99 -2.01
C TRP A 90 0.76 -11.47 -2.14
N GLN A 91 0.06 -11.01 -3.17
CA GLN A 91 -1.31 -11.44 -3.44
C GLN A 91 -1.41 -12.95 -3.69
N GLU A 92 -0.48 -13.54 -4.43
CA GLU A 92 -0.42 -14.98 -4.66
C GLU A 92 -0.14 -15.75 -3.38
N ARG A 93 0.78 -15.28 -2.53
CA ARG A 93 1.04 -15.87 -1.21
C ARG A 93 -0.18 -15.81 -0.31
N GLU A 94 -0.95 -14.72 -0.34
CA GLU A 94 -2.18 -14.61 0.44
C GLU A 94 -3.27 -15.54 -0.12
N ARG A 95 -3.43 -15.57 -1.44
CA ARG A 95 -4.39 -16.43 -2.14
C ARG A 95 -4.09 -17.91 -1.95
N TRP A 96 -2.82 -18.29 -2.02
CA TRP A 96 -2.29 -19.64 -1.82
C TRP A 96 -1.60 -19.77 -0.47
N GLY A 97 -2.09 -19.02 0.54
CA GLY A 97 -1.62 -19.09 1.92
C GLY A 97 -1.44 -20.55 2.36
N PRO A 98 -0.48 -20.82 3.24
CA PRO A 98 0.19 -22.11 3.34
C PRO A 98 -0.74 -23.30 3.11
N ALA A 99 -0.59 -23.95 1.96
CA ALA A 99 -1.44 -25.06 1.51
C ALA A 99 -1.53 -26.22 2.51
N TRP A 100 -0.63 -26.26 3.52
CA TRP A 100 -0.71 -27.18 4.65
C TRP A 100 -1.95 -27.00 5.54
N TYR A 101 -2.71 -25.91 5.42
CA TYR A 101 -4.00 -25.75 6.13
C TYR A 101 -5.20 -26.28 5.33
N TYR A 102 -5.09 -26.48 4.02
CA TYR A 102 -6.23 -26.82 3.14
C TYR A 102 -6.24 -28.28 2.64
N TYR A 103 -5.10 -28.99 2.66
CA TYR A 103 -4.97 -30.38 2.21
C TYR A 103 -4.33 -31.32 3.25
N GLY A 104 -4.49 -31.04 4.54
CA GLY A 104 -4.17 -31.98 5.62
C GLY A 104 -5.37 -32.89 5.92
N PRO A 105 -5.19 -34.15 6.35
CA PRO A 105 -6.27 -35.12 6.60
C PRO A 105 -7.18 -34.79 7.81
N TYR A 106 -7.15 -33.56 8.31
CA TYR A 106 -7.94 -33.12 9.45
C TYR A 106 -8.63 -31.81 9.12
N CYS A 107 -9.83 -31.94 8.55
CA CYS A 107 -10.89 -30.95 8.61
C CYS A 107 -11.31 -30.76 10.08
N TYR A 108 -10.50 -30.08 10.88
CA TYR A 108 -10.83 -29.81 12.28
C TYR A 108 -11.02 -28.30 12.49
N TRP A 109 -12.30 -27.92 12.43
CA TRP A 109 -12.91 -26.75 13.09
C TRP A 109 -12.63 -25.36 12.52
N HIS A 110 -13.58 -24.85 11.72
CA HIS A 110 -14.12 -23.48 11.85
C HIS A 110 -15.13 -23.15 10.72
N TRP A 111 -16.43 -23.14 11.10
CA TRP A 111 -17.58 -22.44 10.50
C TRP A 111 -18.40 -23.05 9.34
N PRO A 112 -19.71 -22.74 9.29
CA PRO A 112 -20.74 -23.68 8.86
C PRO A 112 -21.35 -23.35 7.49
N HIS A 113 -21.69 -24.42 6.76
CA HIS A 113 -22.50 -24.49 5.55
C HIS A 113 -22.05 -23.66 4.35
N ARG A 114 -21.34 -24.30 3.41
CA ARG A 114 -21.83 -24.51 2.02
C ARG A 114 -21.25 -25.81 1.48
N HIS A 115 -22.14 -26.76 1.18
CA HIS A 115 -21.82 -28.08 0.67
C HIS A 115 -21.27 -27.98 -0.75
N CYS A 116 -20.06 -28.49 -0.99
CA CYS A 116 -19.51 -28.69 -2.33
C CYS A 116 -20.08 -30.00 -2.91
N TRP A 117 -20.53 -29.94 -4.16
CA TRP A 117 -20.89 -31.08 -5.00
C TRP A 117 -19.66 -31.65 -5.70
#